data_AF-A0A1F7W1T4-F1
#
_entry.id   AF-A0A1F7W1T4-F1
#
_cell.length_a   1.000
_cell.length_b   1.000
_cell.length_c   1.000
_cell.angle_alpha   90.00
_cell.angle_beta   90.00
_cell.angle_gamma   90.00
#
_symmetry.space_group_name_H-M   'P 1'
#
loop_
_entity.id
_entity.type
_entity.pdbx_description
1 polymer ?
#
loop_
_entity_poly.entity_id
_entity_poly.type
_entity_poly.pdbx_seq_one_letter_code
_entity_poly.pdbx_strand_id
1 'polypeptide(L)'
;MATRLAKKVGATTIANLSNIDYVYTKDPNKFKDAHKIEQISWKEFRKMVGDVWDPGMNVPFDPIASKLAEQQKMHVAIVNGTNIKNLDRLLSGKTFEGTRIED
;
A
#
# COMPACT_ATOMS: atom_id res chain seq x y z
N MET A 1 -13.22 0.61 3.24
CA MET A 1 -13.68 1.31 4.47
C MET A 1 -12.63 2.30 4.98
N ALA A 2 -11.37 1.88 5.12
CA ALA A 2 -10.26 2.71 5.64
C ALA A 2 -10.12 4.09 4.97
N THR A 3 -10.09 4.17 3.64
CA THR A 3 -10.00 5.42 2.88
C THR A 3 -11.14 6.40 3.15
N ARG A 4 -12.37 5.88 3.26
CA ARG A 4 -13.54 6.71 3.58
C ARG A 4 -13.48 7.26 5.02
N LEU A 5 -12.95 6.49 5.96
CA LEU A 5 -12.78 6.92 7.35
C LEU A 5 -11.64 7.94 7.47
N ALA A 6 -10.50 7.68 6.84
CA ALA A 6 -9.36 8.59 6.79
C ALA A 6 -9.79 10.00 6.34
N LYS A 7 -10.63 10.07 5.29
CA LYS A 7 -11.21 11.34 4.83
C LYS A 7 -12.00 12.06 5.92
N LYS A 8 -12.86 11.32 6.64
CA LYS A 8 -13.74 11.88 7.67
C LYS A 8 -12.97 12.44 8.86
N VAL A 9 -11.84 11.83 9.21
CA VAL A 9 -11.01 12.25 10.36
C VAL A 9 -9.86 13.18 9.98
N GLY A 10 -9.75 13.54 8.70
CA GLY A 10 -8.66 14.40 8.20
C GLY A 10 -7.29 13.72 8.21
N ALA A 11 -7.23 12.38 8.18
CA ALA A 11 -5.97 11.66 8.11
C ALA A 11 -5.35 11.78 6.71
N THR A 12 -4.05 12.06 6.66
CA THR A 12 -3.27 12.18 5.43
C THR A 12 -2.58 10.87 5.04
N THR A 13 -2.47 9.91 5.97
CA THR A 13 -1.78 8.63 5.76
C THR A 13 -2.66 7.45 6.15
N ILE A 14 -2.62 6.40 5.35
CA ILE A 14 -3.25 5.11 5.62
C ILE A 14 -2.16 4.04 5.74
N ALA A 15 -2.15 3.32 6.86
CA ALA A 15 -1.36 2.10 7.00
C ALA A 15 -2.21 0.90 6.51
N ASN A 16 -1.78 0.25 5.44
CA ASN A 16 -2.35 -0.99 4.94
C ASN A 16 -1.54 -2.18 5.48
N LEU A 17 -2.09 -2.87 6.48
CA LEU A 17 -1.44 -4.00 7.12
C LEU A 17 -1.68 -5.26 6.28
N SER A 18 -0.59 -5.85 5.78
CA SER A 18 -0.61 -7.05 4.94
C SER A 18 0.23 -8.17 5.57
N ASN A 19 0.39 -9.28 4.84
CA ASN A 19 1.34 -10.35 5.18
C ASN A 19 2.66 -10.26 4.40
N ILE A 20 2.89 -9.16 3.66
CA ILE A 20 4.11 -8.93 2.87
C ILE A 20 4.87 -7.72 3.43
N ASP A 21 6.21 -7.78 3.35
CA ASP A 21 7.05 -6.67 3.80
C ASP A 21 7.10 -5.52 2.78
N TYR A 22 6.98 -5.83 1.49
CA TYR A 22 6.99 -4.85 0.39
C TYR A 22 6.05 -5.29 -0.72
N VAL A 23 5.56 -4.32 -1.51
CA VAL A 23 5.05 -4.59 -2.85
C VAL A 23 6.20 -4.96 -3.76
N TYR A 24 5.97 -5.90 -4.67
CA TYR A 24 6.94 -6.34 -5.67
C TYR A 24 6.43 -6.05 -7.07
N THR A 25 7.35 -5.92 -8.03
CA THR A 25 7.02 -5.75 -9.45
C THR A 25 6.21 -6.93 -10.02
N LYS A 26 6.30 -8.10 -9.40
CA LYS A 26 5.57 -9.34 -9.70
C LYS A 26 5.68 -10.30 -8.52
N ASP A 27 4.92 -11.38 -8.53
CA ASP A 27 4.89 -12.36 -7.45
C ASP A 27 6.29 -12.96 -7.19
N PRO A 28 6.95 -12.66 -6.06
CA PRO A 28 8.30 -13.13 -5.78
C PRO A 28 8.38 -14.64 -5.56
N ASN A 29 7.25 -15.31 -5.27
CA ASN A 29 7.21 -16.76 -5.15
C ASN A 29 7.24 -17.46 -6.51
N LYS A 30 6.84 -16.75 -7.58
CA LYS A 30 6.78 -17.28 -8.95
C LYS A 30 7.95 -16.81 -9.81
N PHE A 31 8.45 -15.59 -9.55
CA PHE A 31 9.45 -14.94 -10.39
C PHE A 31 10.68 -14.54 -9.58
N LYS A 32 11.83 -15.13 -9.91
CA LYS A 32 13.10 -14.88 -9.22
C LYS A 32 13.66 -13.47 -9.42
N ASP A 33 13.22 -12.79 -10.48
CA ASP A 33 13.57 -11.42 -10.81
C ASP A 33 12.48 -10.42 -10.36
N ALA A 34 11.63 -10.80 -9.40
CA ALA A 34 10.77 -9.86 -8.70
C ALA A 34 11.63 -8.89 -7.87
N HIS A 35 11.38 -7.59 -8.04
CA HIS A 35 12.09 -6.55 -7.30
C HIS A 35 11.12 -5.90 -6.31
N LYS A 36 11.57 -5.69 -5.07
CA LYS A 36 10.80 -4.93 -4.08
C LYS A 36 10.69 -3.48 -4.50
N ILE A 37 9.60 -2.85 -4.10
CA ILE A 37 9.30 -1.45 -4.38
C ILE A 37 9.18 -0.72 -3.05
N GLU A 38 10.08 0.21 -2.76
CA GLU A 38 10.05 0.98 -1.50
C GLU A 38 9.17 2.23 -1.61
N GLN A 39 9.11 2.82 -2.81
CA GLN A 39 8.28 3.97 -3.13
C GLN A 39 7.71 3.84 -4.54
N ILE A 40 6.45 4.23 -4.73
CA ILE A 40 5.77 4.17 -6.03
C ILE A 40 4.76 5.32 -6.15
N SER A 41 4.69 5.92 -7.34
CA SER A 41 3.68 6.94 -7.63
C SER A 41 2.26 6.36 -7.68
N TRP A 42 1.23 7.18 -7.43
CA TRP A 42 -0.14 6.70 -7.60
C TRP A 42 -0.39 6.21 -9.02
N LYS A 43 0.13 6.95 -10.02
CA LYS A 43 0.03 6.60 -11.44
C LYS A 43 0.59 5.21 -11.73
N GLU A 44 1.76 4.87 -11.20
CA GLU A 44 2.38 3.56 -11.42
C GLU A 44 1.67 2.47 -10.62
N PHE A 45 1.29 2.76 -9.39
CA PHE A 45 0.58 1.80 -8.54
C PHE A 45 -0.77 1.42 -9.16
N ARG A 46 -1.53 2.40 -9.66
CA ARG A 46 -2.84 2.19 -10.32
C ARG A 46 -2.71 1.39 -11.61
N LYS A 47 -1.60 1.54 -12.36
CA LYS A 47 -1.31 0.67 -13.51
C LYS A 47 -1.04 -0.77 -13.10
N MET A 48 -0.45 -1.00 -11.93
CA MET A 48 -0.15 -2.33 -11.40
C MET A 48 -1.41 -3.04 -10.89
N VAL A 49 -2.25 -2.36 -10.11
CA VAL A 49 -3.45 -2.97 -9.50
C VAL A 49 -4.67 -2.94 -10.41
N GLY A 50 -4.66 -2.11 -11.47
CA GLY A 50 -5.79 -1.92 -12.37
C GLY A 50 -6.92 -1.11 -11.77
N ASP A 51 -8.09 -1.18 -12.42
CA ASP A 51 -9.29 -0.40 -12.06
C ASP A 51 -10.47 -1.25 -11.59
N VAL A 52 -10.43 -2.56 -11.84
CA VAL A 52 -11.53 -3.48 -11.54
C VAL A 52 -11.13 -4.36 -10.36
N TRP A 53 -12.02 -4.44 -9.38
CA TRP A 53 -11.88 -5.40 -8.29
C TRP A 53 -12.59 -6.71 -8.66
N ASP A 54 -11.89 -7.84 -8.49
CA ASP A 54 -12.42 -9.19 -8.68
C ASP A 54 -12.22 -10.01 -7.38
N PRO A 55 -13.27 -10.69 -6.87
CA PRO A 55 -13.14 -11.61 -5.74
C PRO A 55 -12.00 -12.62 -5.92
N GLY A 56 -11.04 -12.61 -4.99
CA GLY A 56 -9.89 -13.54 -5.01
C GLY A 56 -8.62 -12.95 -5.64
N MET A 57 -8.65 -11.71 -6.13
CA MET A 57 -7.44 -11.00 -6.52
C MET A 57 -6.48 -10.84 -5.34
N ASN A 58 -5.26 -11.35 -5.51
CA ASN A 58 -4.17 -11.13 -4.58
C ASN A 58 -3.39 -9.87 -4.97
N VAL A 59 -4.03 -8.70 -4.77
CA VAL A 59 -3.42 -7.39 -5.02
C VAL A 59 -2.98 -6.74 -3.72
N PRO A 60 -1.85 -5.99 -3.73
CA PRO A 60 -1.27 -5.41 -2.52
C PRO A 60 -2.16 -4.35 -1.86
N PHE A 61 -3.00 -3.66 -2.63
CA PHE A 61 -4.05 -2.76 -2.13
C PHE A 61 -5.21 -2.73 -3.12
N ASP A 62 -6.44 -2.65 -2.61
CA ASP A 62 -7.67 -2.73 -3.38
C ASP A 62 -7.77 -1.63 -4.47
N PRO A 63 -8.12 -1.91 -5.73
CA PRO A 63 -8.20 -0.92 -6.80
C PRO A 63 -9.17 0.24 -6.53
N ILE A 64 -10.32 -0.06 -5.91
CA ILE A 64 -11.35 0.93 -5.59
C ILE A 64 -10.86 1.85 -4.47
N ALA A 65 -10.26 1.29 -3.42
CA ALA A 65 -9.63 2.05 -2.35
C ALA A 65 -8.45 2.88 -2.85
N SER A 66 -7.63 2.32 -3.74
CA SER A 66 -6.49 2.99 -4.38
C SER A 66 -6.94 4.24 -5.13
N LYS A 67 -8.01 4.13 -5.94
CA LYS A 67 -8.59 5.27 -6.65
C LYS A 67 -9.04 6.37 -5.68
N LEU A 68 -9.69 5.97 -4.58
CA LEU A 68 -10.19 6.93 -3.61
C LEU A 68 -9.06 7.63 -2.85
N ALA A 69 -7.99 6.90 -2.51
CA ALA A 69 -6.82 7.44 -1.83
C ALA A 69 -6.06 8.43 -2.72
N GLU A 70 -5.82 8.07 -3.99
CA GLU A 70 -5.24 8.95 -5.03
C GLU A 70 -6.04 10.25 -5.17
N GLN A 71 -7.36 10.15 -5.37
CA GLN A 71 -8.24 11.32 -5.50
C GLN A 71 -8.23 12.23 -4.28
N GLN A 72 -7.90 11.69 -3.11
CA GLN A 72 -7.83 12.42 -1.85
C GLN A 72 -6.42 12.86 -1.49
N LYS A 73 -5.42 12.63 -2.37
CA LYS A 73 -4.01 12.92 -2.13
C LYS A 73 -3.50 12.31 -0.83
N MET A 74 -3.97 11.11 -0.51
CA MET A 74 -3.53 10.37 0.67
C MET A 74 -2.22 9.63 0.37
N HIS A 75 -1.41 9.49 1.39
CA HIS A 75 -0.25 8.59 1.39
C HIS A 75 -0.70 7.21 1.88
N VAL A 76 -0.25 6.14 1.23
CA VAL A 76 -0.49 4.77 1.71
C VAL A 76 0.85 4.11 2.03
N ALA A 77 0.97 3.57 3.24
CA ALA A 77 2.08 2.73 3.65
C ALA A 77 1.60 1.27 3.66
N ILE A 78 2.16 0.43 2.80
CA ILE A 78 1.95 -1.02 2.83
C ILE A 78 3.04 -1.63 3.69
N VAL A 79 2.64 -2.30 4.77
CA VAL A 79 3.57 -2.88 5.75
C VAL A 79 3.07 -4.25 6.21
N ASN A 80 4.00 -5.09 6.68
CA ASN A 80 3.66 -6.35 7.31
C ASN A 80 3.03 -6.13 8.69
N GLY A 81 1.77 -6.53 8.85
CA GLY A 81 0.97 -6.32 10.06
C GLY A 81 1.45 -7.11 11.28
N THR A 82 2.27 -8.15 11.09
CA THR A 82 2.81 -8.93 12.22
C THR A 82 4.12 -8.36 12.76
N ASN A 83 4.77 -7.43 12.03
CA ASN A 83 6.00 -6.78 12.48
C ASN A 83 5.69 -5.55 13.33
N ILE A 84 5.37 -5.79 14.62
CA ILE A 84 4.98 -4.74 15.57
C ILE A 84 6.06 -3.66 15.74
N LYS A 85 7.34 -4.05 15.71
CA LYS A 85 8.45 -3.09 15.78
C LYS A 85 8.44 -2.14 14.57
N ASN A 86 8.15 -2.67 13.39
CA ASN A 86 8.06 -1.86 12.18
C ASN A 86 6.83 -0.94 12.17
N LEU A 87 5.69 -1.43 12.70
CA LEU A 87 4.50 -0.60 12.88
C LEU A 87 4.76 0.57 13.84
N ASP A 88 5.46 0.35 14.95
CA ASP A 88 5.87 1.42 15.87
C ASP A 88 6.74 2.48 15.17
N ARG A 89 7.68 2.04 14.32
CA ARG A 89 8.50 2.94 13.50
C ARG A 89 7.67 3.78 12.54
N LEU A 90 6.73 3.15 11.82
CA LEU A 90 5.79 3.83 10.93
C LEU A 90 4.98 4.90 11.68
N LEU A 91 4.36 4.53 12.79
CA LEU A 91 3.51 5.42 13.60
C LEU A 91 4.32 6.55 14.26
N SER A 92 5.59 6.30 14.58
CA SER A 92 6.54 7.29 15.11
C SER A 92 7.13 8.22 14.03
N GLY A 93 6.73 8.08 12.76
CA GLY A 93 7.28 8.87 11.65
C GLY A 93 8.74 8.54 11.30
N LYS A 94 9.27 7.40 11.76
CA LYS A 94 10.63 6.94 11.46
C LYS A 94 10.65 6.18 10.13
N THR A 95 11.85 5.88 9.64
CA THR A 95 12.03 4.95 8.52
C THR A 95 11.48 3.57 8.89
N PHE A 96 10.73 2.96 7.98
CA PHE A 96 10.06 1.68 8.17
C PHE A 96 10.29 0.80 6.94
N GLU A 97 10.17 -0.51 7.11
CA GLU A 97 10.18 -1.52 6.05
C GLU A 97 8.79 -1.61 5.43
N GLY A 98 8.67 -1.27 4.15
CA GLY A 98 7.37 -1.17 3.50
C GLY A 98 7.43 -0.43 2.19
N THR A 99 6.28 -0.37 1.51
CA THR A 99 6.10 0.43 0.30
C THR A 99 5.30 1.69 0.63
N ARG A 100 5.79 2.85 0.19
CA ARG A 100 5.03 4.10 0.21
C ARG A 100 4.41 4.36 -1.16
N ILE A 101 3.12 4.65 -1.17
CA ILE A 101 2.37 5.10 -2.34
C ILE A 101 2.04 6.58 -2.13
N GLU A 102 2.64 7.43 -2.97
CA GLU A 102 2.54 8.89 -2.90
C GLU A 102 3.02 9.53 -4.21
N ASP A 103 2.59 10.76 -4.48
CA ASP A 103 3.05 11.57 -5.62
C ASP A 103 4.08 12.63 -5.20
#